data_AF-A0A2D8XF74-F1
#
_entry.id   AF-A0A2D8XF74-F1
#
_cell.length_a   1.000
_cell.length_b   1.000
_cell.length_c   1.000
_cell.angle_alpha   90.00
_cell.angle_beta   90.00
_cell.angle_gamma   90.00
#
_symmetry.space_group_name_H-M   'P 1'
#
loop_
_entity.id
_entity.type
_entity.pdbx_description
1 polymer ?
#
loop_
_entity_poly.entity_id
_entity_poly.type
_entity_poly.pdbx_seq_one_letter_code
_entity_poly.pdbx_strand_id
1 'polypeptide(L)'
;MVDEDEDKYKHATLSASSITADGMWELPDGHTCDLRHVQLQLPDGRGEEWVLGVILSAEGIYKVCPSCNSKLEQGMVIIMEKHHYLVVRCCDKLLLYQNQKINLDIWM
;
A
#
# COMPACT_ATOMS: atom_id res chain seq x y z
N MET A 1 -14.82 11.45 23.87
CA MET A 1 -13.56 10.80 24.27
C MET A 1 -12.82 10.61 22.96
N VAL A 2 -11.74 11.34 22.77
CA VAL A 2 -10.92 11.20 21.56
C VAL A 2 -10.04 9.99 21.87
N ASP A 3 -10.27 8.88 21.17
CA ASP A 3 -9.57 7.63 21.43
C ASP A 3 -8.07 7.85 21.27
N GLU A 4 -7.33 7.76 22.39
CA GLU A 4 -5.86 7.89 22.43
C GLU A 4 -5.15 6.76 21.64
N ASP A 5 -5.91 5.80 21.12
CA ASP A 5 -5.43 4.69 20.30
C ASP A 5 -5.30 5.02 18.81
N GLU A 6 -5.94 6.07 18.28
CA GLU A 6 -5.88 6.40 16.84
C GLU A 6 -4.46 6.82 16.36
N ASP A 7 -3.62 7.31 17.27
CA ASP A 7 -2.27 7.82 16.94
C ASP A 7 -1.13 6.81 17.18
N LYS A 8 -1.38 5.67 17.83
CA LYS A 8 -0.30 4.74 18.25
C LYS A 8 0.50 4.17 17.07
N TYR A 9 -0.09 4.11 15.88
CA TYR A 9 0.52 3.50 14.69
C TYR A 9 0.78 4.47 13.55
N LYS A 10 0.55 5.78 13.73
CA LYS A 10 0.88 6.78 12.70
C LYS A 10 2.34 6.75 12.25
N HIS A 11 3.23 6.20 13.07
CA HIS A 11 4.66 6.08 12.79
C HIS A 11 5.12 4.63 12.60
N ALA A 12 4.22 3.65 12.62
CA ALA A 12 4.61 2.26 12.35
C ALA A 12 5.08 2.16 10.88
N THR A 13 6.29 1.65 10.69
CA THR A 13 6.88 1.54 9.35
C THR A 13 6.17 0.44 8.57
N LEU A 14 5.38 0.84 7.57
CA LEU A 14 4.73 -0.09 6.65
C LEU A 14 5.78 -0.74 5.74
N SER A 15 5.76 -2.07 5.64
CA SER A 15 6.61 -2.87 4.75
C SER A 15 5.74 -3.75 3.85
N ALA A 16 6.31 -4.37 2.82
CA ALA A 16 5.52 -5.27 1.96
C ALA A 16 5.20 -6.60 2.65
N SER A 17 6.08 -7.06 3.55
CA SER A 17 5.91 -8.27 4.35
C SER A 17 4.82 -8.12 5.39
N SER A 18 4.64 -6.92 5.96
CA SER A 18 3.57 -6.63 6.94
C SER A 18 2.17 -6.49 6.33
N ILE A 19 2.02 -6.59 5.02
CA ILE A 19 0.69 -6.50 4.37
C ILE A 19 0.25 -7.93 4.06
N THR A 20 -0.97 -8.31 4.41
CA THR A 20 -1.52 -9.63 4.09
C THR A 20 -2.00 -9.70 2.64
N ALA A 21 -2.29 -10.90 2.13
CA ALA A 21 -2.74 -11.07 0.74
C ALA A 21 -4.10 -10.40 0.45
N ASP A 22 -4.93 -10.19 1.46
CA ASP A 22 -6.25 -9.55 1.39
C ASP A 22 -6.22 -8.03 1.66
N GLY A 23 -5.04 -7.45 1.86
CA GLY A 23 -4.87 -5.99 2.03
C GLY A 23 -5.03 -5.51 3.48
N MET A 24 -4.86 -6.38 4.45
CA MET A 24 -4.73 -6.01 5.87
C MET A 24 -3.28 -5.65 6.17
N TRP A 25 -3.06 -4.75 7.12
CA TRP A 25 -1.73 -4.44 7.65
C TRP A 25 -1.57 -5.07 9.03
N GLU A 26 -0.58 -5.95 9.16
CA GLU A 26 -0.11 -6.50 10.42
C GLU A 26 0.78 -5.47 11.14
N LEU A 27 0.30 -4.99 12.26
CA LEU A 27 0.98 -4.04 13.12
C LEU A 27 2.05 -4.75 13.97
N PRO A 28 3.10 -4.04 14.44
CA PRO A 28 4.19 -4.65 15.22
C PRO A 28 3.77 -5.36 16.51
N ASP A 29 2.60 -5.02 17.05
CA ASP A 29 2.07 -5.62 18.28
C ASP A 29 1.12 -6.81 18.01
N GLY A 30 1.01 -7.25 16.75
CA GLY A 30 0.22 -8.40 16.33
C GLY A 30 -1.24 -8.10 16.03
N HIS A 31 -1.68 -6.85 16.18
CA HIS A 31 -2.99 -6.44 15.69
C HIS A 31 -3.00 -6.29 14.17
N THR A 32 -4.18 -6.38 13.58
CA THR A 32 -4.37 -6.13 12.16
C THR A 32 -5.33 -4.97 11.95
N CYS A 33 -5.04 -4.12 10.97
CA CYS A 33 -5.96 -3.09 10.52
C CYS A 33 -6.20 -3.19 9.02
N ASP A 34 -7.39 -2.78 8.59
CA ASP A 34 -7.73 -2.73 7.17
C ASP A 34 -7.11 -1.48 6.55
N LEU A 35 -6.20 -1.65 5.58
CA LEU A 35 -5.51 -0.53 4.93
C LEU A 35 -6.49 0.48 4.32
N ARG A 36 -7.68 0.06 3.88
CA ARG A 36 -8.69 0.92 3.25
C ARG A 36 -9.26 1.99 4.19
N HIS A 37 -9.00 1.89 5.49
CA HIS A 37 -9.43 2.87 6.50
C HIS A 37 -8.24 3.57 7.15
N VAL A 38 -7.05 3.52 6.52
CA VAL A 38 -5.82 4.08 7.07
C VAL A 38 -5.39 5.31 6.26
N GLN A 39 -4.88 6.31 6.98
CA GLN A 39 -4.14 7.41 6.40
C GLN A 39 -2.64 7.10 6.51
N LEU A 40 -1.95 7.03 5.37
CA LEU A 40 -0.53 6.67 5.30
C LEU A 40 0.34 7.91 5.17
N GLN A 41 1.39 7.99 5.98
CA GLN A 41 2.43 8.98 5.81
C GLN A 41 3.30 8.61 4.61
N LEU A 42 3.45 9.57 3.68
CA LEU A 42 4.29 9.41 2.50
C LEU A 42 5.76 9.68 2.86
N PRO A 43 6.71 8.98 2.22
CA PRO A 43 8.14 9.27 2.36
C PRO A 43 8.46 10.71 1.92
N ASP A 44 9.63 11.17 2.37
CA ASP A 44 10.25 12.43 1.96
C ASP A 44 9.43 13.70 2.27
N GLY A 45 8.56 13.64 3.29
CA GLY A 45 7.80 14.79 3.74
C GLY A 45 6.67 15.23 2.79
N ARG A 46 6.20 14.34 1.91
CA ARG A 46 5.09 14.61 0.98
C ARG A 46 3.71 14.70 1.63
N GLY A 47 3.63 14.52 2.95
CA GLY A 47 2.40 14.59 3.74
C GLY A 47 1.79 13.21 3.97
N GLU A 48 0.47 13.18 4.15
CA GLU A 48 -0.30 11.98 4.46
C GLU A 48 -1.45 11.84 3.45
N GLU A 49 -1.78 10.62 3.03
CA GLU A 49 -2.89 10.36 2.12
C GLU A 49 -3.77 9.21 2.61
N TRP A 50 -5.07 9.34 2.39
CA TRP A 50 -6.03 8.27 2.62
C TRP A 50 -5.86 7.17 1.58
N VAL A 51 -5.85 5.92 2.03
CA VAL A 51 -5.96 4.78 1.14
C VAL A 51 -7.39 4.70 0.62
N LEU A 52 -7.54 4.75 -0.69
CA LEU A 52 -8.82 4.68 -1.39
C LEU A 52 -9.18 3.23 -1.78
N GLY A 53 -8.19 2.36 -1.89
CA GLY A 53 -8.41 0.97 -2.25
C GLY A 53 -7.13 0.15 -2.30
N VAL A 54 -7.30 -1.17 -2.24
CA VAL A 54 -6.22 -2.15 -2.45
C VAL A 54 -6.62 -3.04 -3.61
N ILE A 55 -5.82 -3.05 -4.67
CA ILE A 55 -6.04 -3.91 -5.84
C ILE A 55 -5.09 -5.11 -5.76
N LEU A 56 -5.68 -6.28 -5.90
CA LEU A 56 -5.00 -7.56 -6.04
C LEU A 56 -5.17 -8.04 -7.47
N SER A 57 -4.07 -8.26 -8.17
CA SER A 57 -4.10 -8.76 -9.54
C SER A 57 -3.26 -10.02 -9.65
N ALA A 58 -3.94 -11.14 -9.94
CA ALA A 58 -3.30 -12.40 -10.28
C ALA A 58 -2.63 -12.35 -11.66
N GLU A 59 -3.14 -11.52 -12.57
CA GLU A 59 -2.50 -11.30 -13.88
C GLU A 59 -1.34 -10.29 -13.81
N GLY A 60 -1.23 -9.59 -12.67
CA GLY A 60 -0.20 -8.61 -12.35
C GLY A 60 -0.36 -7.31 -13.13
N ILE A 61 -0.63 -6.20 -12.44
CA ILE A 61 -0.44 -4.84 -13.02
C ILE A 61 1.05 -4.69 -13.42
N TYR A 62 1.94 -5.27 -12.61
CA TYR A 62 3.37 -5.36 -12.85
C TYR A 62 3.79 -6.84 -12.89
N LYS A 63 4.53 -7.23 -13.93
CA LYS A 63 5.01 -8.62 -14.09
C LYS A 63 6.40 -8.86 -13.49
N VAL A 64 7.16 -7.79 -13.27
CA VAL A 64 8.54 -7.83 -12.80
C VAL A 64 8.73 -6.74 -11.75
N CYS A 65 9.43 -7.07 -10.66
CA CYS A 65 9.79 -6.11 -9.62
C CYS A 65 10.82 -5.10 -10.17
N PRO A 66 10.52 -3.78 -10.16
CA PRO A 66 11.47 -2.77 -10.64
C PRO A 66 12.73 -2.64 -9.79
N SER A 67 12.71 -3.11 -8.53
CA SER A 67 13.84 -3.01 -7.60
C SER A 67 14.82 -4.19 -7.70
N CYS A 68 14.33 -5.43 -7.85
CA CYS A 68 15.19 -6.63 -7.83
C CYS A 68 15.05 -7.51 -9.09
N ASN A 69 14.29 -7.08 -10.10
CA ASN A 69 14.04 -7.79 -11.36
C ASN A 69 13.46 -9.21 -11.23
N SER A 70 12.96 -9.59 -10.05
CA SER A 70 12.27 -10.85 -9.84
C SER A 70 10.87 -10.82 -10.47
N LYS A 71 10.42 -11.96 -10.99
CA LYS A 71 9.06 -12.11 -11.52
C LYS A 71 8.05 -11.97 -10.37
N LEU A 72 7.00 -11.17 -10.57
CA LEU A 72 5.91 -11.03 -9.63
C LEU A 72 4.80 -11.99 -10.02
N GLU A 73 4.51 -12.98 -9.18
CA GLU A 73 3.40 -13.92 -9.41
C GLU A 73 2.05 -13.30 -9.08
N GLN A 74 2.03 -12.36 -8.14
CA GLN A 74 0.86 -11.58 -7.76
C GLN A 74 1.29 -10.13 -7.56
N GLY A 75 0.57 -9.20 -8.19
CA GLY A 75 0.75 -7.77 -8.01
C GLY A 75 -0.27 -7.23 -7.00
N MET A 76 0.19 -6.44 -6.03
CA MET A 76 -0.68 -5.70 -5.14
C MET A 76 -0.35 -4.22 -5.23
N VAL A 77 -1.40 -3.40 -5.36
CA VAL A 77 -1.30 -1.94 -5.42
C VAL A 77 -2.19 -1.32 -4.36
N ILE A 78 -1.63 -0.43 -3.54
CA ILE A 78 -2.38 0.41 -2.61
C ILE A 78 -2.61 1.75 -3.31
N ILE A 79 -3.87 2.08 -3.55
CA ILE A 79 -4.28 3.32 -4.23
C ILE A 79 -4.56 4.38 -3.19
N MET A 80 -3.97 5.56 -3.37
CA MET A 80 -4.23 6.77 -2.61
C MET A 80 -4.66 7.89 -3.57
N GLU A 81 -5.03 9.07 -3.04
CA GLU A 81 -5.56 10.17 -3.84
C GLU A 81 -4.62 10.60 -4.99
N LYS A 82 -3.35 10.85 -4.69
CA LYS A 82 -2.37 11.39 -5.66
C LYS A 82 -1.25 10.40 -5.93
N HIS A 83 -1.14 9.35 -5.15
CA HIS A 83 -0.11 8.33 -5.28
C HIS A 83 -0.66 6.92 -5.25
N HIS A 84 0.18 5.96 -5.61
CA HIS A 84 -0.05 4.56 -5.30
C HIS A 84 1.25 3.89 -4.88
N TYR A 85 1.16 2.88 -4.01
CA TYR A 85 2.27 1.98 -3.73
C TYR A 85 2.14 0.71 -4.55
N LEU A 86 3.21 0.30 -5.21
CA LEU A 86 3.40 -1.09 -5.61
C LEU A 86 4.01 -1.86 -4.45
N VAL A 87 3.34 -2.91 -4.00
CA VAL A 87 3.80 -3.79 -2.92
C VAL A 87 4.66 -4.91 -3.51
N VAL A 88 5.97 -4.90 -3.26
CA VAL A 88 6.92 -5.88 -3.80
C VAL A 88 7.49 -6.78 -2.70
N ARG A 89 6.83 -7.91 -2.45
CA ARG A 89 7.23 -8.89 -1.41
C ARG A 89 8.60 -9.52 -1.65
N CYS A 90 8.99 -9.73 -2.90
CA CYS A 90 10.27 -10.36 -3.27
C CYS A 90 11.51 -9.64 -2.74
N CYS A 91 11.43 -8.35 -2.42
CA CYS A 91 12.52 -7.59 -1.81
C CYS A 91 12.06 -6.71 -0.64
N ASP A 92 10.89 -7.04 -0.08
CA ASP A 92 10.23 -6.34 1.02
C ASP A 92 10.21 -4.81 0.89
N LYS A 93 9.72 -4.30 -0.25
CA LYS A 93 9.67 -2.86 -0.52
C LYS A 93 8.28 -2.38 -0.92
N LEU A 94 8.05 -1.10 -0.64
CA LEU A 94 6.94 -0.32 -1.18
C LEU A 94 7.52 0.70 -2.14
N LEU A 95 7.08 0.66 -3.40
CA LEU A 95 7.53 1.60 -4.41
C LEU A 95 6.43 2.64 -4.63
N LEU A 96 6.71 3.89 -4.27
CA LEU A 96 5.77 4.99 -4.40
C LEU A 96 5.80 5.54 -5.83
N TYR A 97 4.62 5.65 -6.43
CA TYR A 97 4.44 6.29 -7.73
C TYR A 97 3.42 7.41 -7.61
N GLN A 98 3.62 8.48 -8.38
CA GLN A 98 2.61 9.51 -8.53
C GLN A 98 1.56 9.04 -9.55
N ASN A 99 0.29 9.24 -9.23
CA ASN A 99 -0.82 8.98 -10.14
C ASN A 99 -0.77 10.04 -11.27
N GLN A 100 -0.05 9.74 -12.36
CA GLN A 100 -0.22 10.51 -13.60
C GLN A 100 -1.56 10.13 -14.19
N LYS A 101 -2.46 11.11 -14.40
CA LYS A 101 -3.82 10.96 -15.00
C LYS A 101 -4.11 9.51 -15.36
N ILE A 102 -4.44 8.71 -14.35
CA ILE A 102 -4.73 7.31 -14.61
C ILE A 102 -6.09 7.41 -15.30
N ASN A 103 -6.11 7.24 -16.62
CA ASN A 103 -7.34 6.97 -17.35
C ASN A 103 -7.79 5.59 -16.89
N LEU A 104 -8.32 5.52 -15.66
CA LEU A 104 -9.14 4.43 -15.24
C LEU A 104 -10.45 4.68 -15.99
N ASP A 105 -10.52 4.17 -17.22
CA ASP A 105 -11.80 3.86 -17.84
C ASP A 105 -12.43 2.74 -16.99
N ILE A 106 -12.97 3.13 -15.83
CA ILE A 106 -13.80 2.26 -15.01
C ILE A 106 -15.15 2.21 -15.72
N TRP A 107 -15.30 1.24 -16.60
CA TRP A 107 -16.63 0.84 -17.06
C TRP A 107 -17.31 0.14 -15.88
N MET A 108 -18.18 0.88 -15.18
CA MET A 108 -19.16 0.31 -14.24
C MET A 108 -20.29 -0.36 -15.01
#